data_AF-A0A2W0C9C7-F1
#
_entry.id   AF-A0A2W0C9C7-F1
#
_cell.length_a   1.000
_cell.length_b   1.000
_cell.length_c   1.000
_cell.angle_alpha   90.00
_cell.angle_beta   90.00
_cell.angle_gamma   90.00
#
_symmetry.space_group_name_H-M   'P 1'
#
loop_
_entity.id
_entity.type
_entity.pdbx_description
1 polymer ?
#
loop_
_entity_poly.entity_id
_entity_poly.type
_entity_poly.pdbx_seq_one_letter_code
_entity_poly.pdbx_strand_id
1 'polypeptide(L)'
;MGSNYEKDKSVTRSENLNFNRRLSPFEDFMKRTMSVLQGVWSKLNYIRELRSSDGRYSHWGLVRSHGEDATNTMLADVHSELYLQVLRTPLSELFEQLELSAEDTDCSGARLAEQLYKERPRLTPCDLRGGSPEHLRSVLLITDLLSKYSSARGNGNSG
;
A
#
# COMPACT_ATOMS: atom_id res chain seq x y z
N MET A 1 -0.98 75.23 -10.93
CA MET A 1 -2.16 74.36 -10.67
C MET A 1 -1.82 73.02 -11.28
N GLY A 2 -1.69 71.89 -10.60
CA GLY A 2 -2.41 71.36 -9.43
C GLY A 2 -2.84 69.95 -9.87
N SER A 3 -2.26 68.89 -9.29
CA SER A 3 -2.91 68.04 -8.27
C SER A 3 -4.19 67.33 -8.76
N ASN A 4 -4.42 66.03 -8.53
CA ASN A 4 -3.66 65.01 -7.79
C ASN A 4 -4.35 63.63 -7.94
N TYR A 5 -3.68 62.51 -7.60
CA TYR A 5 -4.28 61.17 -7.37
C TYR A 5 -5.04 60.55 -8.60
N GLU A 6 -5.34 59.26 -8.79
CA GLU A 6 -4.98 57.94 -8.23
C GLU A 6 -5.38 56.90 -9.34
N LYS A 7 -5.12 55.57 -9.29
CA LYS A 7 -4.50 54.70 -8.28
C LYS A 7 -3.72 53.54 -8.93
N ASP A 8 -2.55 53.24 -8.35
CA ASP A 8 -1.97 51.91 -8.18
C ASP A 8 -2.93 50.70 -8.34
N LYS A 9 -2.59 49.78 -9.26
CA LYS A 9 -2.58 48.33 -9.00
C LYS A 9 -1.42 47.66 -9.74
N SER A 10 -0.33 47.47 -9.00
CA SER A 10 0.60 46.36 -9.28
C SER A 10 -0.18 45.04 -9.37
N VAL A 11 -0.27 44.45 -10.57
CA VAL A 11 -0.82 43.09 -10.71
C VAL A 11 0.26 42.14 -10.21
N THR A 12 0.11 41.73 -8.95
CA THR A 12 1.07 40.89 -8.24
C THR A 12 1.28 39.58 -8.99
N ARG A 13 2.49 39.37 -9.51
CA ARG A 13 2.90 38.13 -10.20
C ARG A 13 3.11 36.99 -9.18
N SER A 14 2.03 36.62 -8.50
CA SER A 14 2.01 35.63 -7.40
C SER A 14 1.03 34.49 -7.63
N GLU A 15 0.17 34.59 -8.64
CA GLU A 15 -0.85 33.59 -8.97
C GLU A 15 -0.51 32.88 -10.28
N ASN A 16 0.36 31.85 -10.21
CA ASN A 16 0.41 30.67 -11.11
C ASN A 16 1.58 29.69 -10.82
N LEU A 17 1.97 29.49 -9.56
CA LEU A 17 2.98 28.49 -9.19
C LEU A 17 2.44 27.05 -9.05
N ASN A 18 1.14 26.82 -9.26
CA ASN A 18 0.48 25.54 -8.95
C ASN A 18 0.30 24.57 -10.14
N PHE A 19 0.69 24.92 -11.37
CA PHE A 19 0.40 24.07 -12.54
C PHE A 19 1.41 22.95 -12.83
N ASN A 20 2.59 22.92 -12.19
CA ASN A 20 3.67 21.99 -12.57
C ASN A 20 4.52 21.43 -11.40
N ARG A 21 3.94 21.23 -10.21
CA ARG A 21 4.60 20.38 -9.21
C ARG A 21 4.45 18.91 -9.62
N ARG A 22 5.44 18.40 -10.37
CA ARG A 22 5.61 16.96 -10.56
C ARG A 22 5.76 16.31 -9.19
N LEU A 23 4.89 15.36 -8.88
CA LEU A 23 4.99 14.55 -7.66
C LEU A 23 6.28 13.73 -7.71
N SER A 24 6.90 13.49 -6.55
CA SER A 24 7.91 12.43 -6.43
C SER A 24 7.31 11.04 -6.73
N PRO A 25 8.11 10.02 -7.05
CA PRO A 25 7.60 8.67 -7.34
C PRO A 25 6.76 8.12 -6.19
N PHE A 26 7.17 8.41 -4.94
CA PHE A 26 6.46 8.04 -3.72
C PHE A 26 5.13 8.80 -3.57
N GLU A 27 5.13 10.14 -3.68
CA GLU A 27 3.89 10.93 -3.60
C GLU A 27 2.88 10.52 -4.69
N ASP A 28 3.37 10.18 -5.89
CA ASP A 28 2.56 9.71 -7.01
C ASP A 28 1.91 8.36 -6.68
N PHE A 29 2.72 7.37 -6.30
CA PHE A 29 2.26 6.02 -5.93
C PHE A 29 1.28 6.03 -4.75
N MET A 30 1.59 6.80 -3.70
CA MET A 30 0.73 6.91 -2.53
C MET A 30 -0.62 7.56 -2.84
N LYS A 31 -0.64 8.60 -3.69
CA LYS A 31 -1.88 9.32 -4.05
C LYS A 31 -2.72 8.63 -5.11
N ARG A 32 -2.10 7.93 -6.07
CA ARG A 32 -2.79 7.36 -7.24
C ARG A 32 -3.04 5.85 -7.17
N THR A 33 -2.23 5.12 -6.40
CA THR A 33 -2.31 3.64 -6.33
C THR A 33 -2.67 3.16 -4.93
N MET A 34 -1.88 3.52 -3.91
CA MET A 34 -2.09 3.03 -2.54
C MET A 34 -3.32 3.62 -1.83
N SER A 35 -3.87 4.72 -2.35
CA SER A 35 -5.11 5.35 -1.88
C SER A 35 -6.37 4.55 -2.23
N VAL A 36 -6.30 3.71 -3.27
CA VAL A 36 -7.43 2.90 -3.77
C VAL A 36 -7.51 1.55 -3.06
N LEU A 37 -6.41 1.07 -2.48
CA LEU A 37 -6.34 -0.24 -1.80
C LEU A 37 -6.74 -0.13 -0.33
N GLN A 38 -7.73 -0.92 0.09
CA GLN A 38 -8.17 -1.00 1.47
C GLN A 38 -7.25 -1.88 2.33
N GLY A 39 -7.00 -1.47 3.58
CA GLY A 39 -6.19 -2.21 4.55
C GLY A 39 -4.69 -2.32 4.22
N VAL A 40 -3.91 -2.93 5.11
CA VAL A 40 -2.48 -3.22 4.87
C VAL A 40 -2.29 -4.47 3.99
N TRP A 41 -3.18 -5.45 4.09
CA TRP A 41 -3.08 -6.72 3.35
C TRP A 41 -3.18 -6.53 1.83
N SER A 42 -4.16 -5.77 1.34
CA SER A 42 -4.30 -5.48 -0.09
C SER A 42 -3.09 -4.73 -0.65
N LYS A 43 -2.54 -3.78 0.13
CA LYS A 43 -1.34 -3.01 -0.23
C LYS A 43 -0.10 -3.90 -0.31
N LEU A 44 0.11 -4.78 0.68
CA LEU A 44 1.22 -5.72 0.68
C LEU A 44 1.09 -6.77 -0.44
N ASN A 45 -0.13 -7.29 -0.69
CA ASN A 45 -0.40 -8.21 -1.78
C ASN A 45 -0.13 -7.58 -3.16
N TYR A 46 -0.55 -6.33 -3.35
CA TYR A 46 -0.30 -5.59 -4.58
C TYR A 46 1.20 -5.33 -4.80
N ILE A 47 1.93 -4.89 -3.77
CA ILE A 47 3.38 -4.70 -3.85
C ILE A 47 4.13 -6.00 -4.16
N ARG A 48 3.67 -7.13 -3.62
CA ARG A 48 4.17 -8.47 -3.95
C ARG A 48 3.99 -8.81 -5.43
N GLU A 49 2.88 -8.40 -6.05
CA GLU A 49 2.62 -8.63 -7.48
C GLU A 49 3.49 -7.77 -8.40
N LEU A 50 3.94 -6.60 -7.94
CA LEU A 50 4.92 -5.77 -8.65
C LEU A 50 6.35 -6.31 -8.58
N ARG A 51 6.61 -7.35 -7.77
CA ARG A 51 7.94 -7.92 -7.52
C ARG A 51 8.21 -9.14 -8.40
N SER A 52 9.26 -9.07 -9.23
CA SER A 52 9.75 -10.20 -10.01
C SER A 52 10.54 -11.22 -9.17
N SER A 53 10.80 -12.40 -9.73
CA SER A 53 11.48 -13.51 -9.03
C SER A 53 12.94 -13.23 -8.66
N ASP A 54 13.58 -12.27 -9.33
CA ASP A 54 14.92 -11.74 -9.00
C ASP A 54 14.89 -10.70 -7.86
N GLY A 55 13.70 -10.30 -7.42
CA GLY A 55 13.49 -9.32 -6.35
C GLY A 55 13.43 -7.87 -6.80
N ARG A 56 13.54 -7.55 -8.10
CA ARG A 56 13.27 -6.21 -8.64
C ARG A 56 11.77 -5.90 -8.58
N TYR A 57 11.42 -4.62 -8.64
CA TYR A 57 10.04 -4.14 -8.71
C TYR A 57 9.82 -3.31 -9.97
N SER A 58 8.66 -3.47 -10.61
CA SER A 58 8.28 -2.67 -11.76
C SER A 58 6.80 -2.30 -11.73
N HIS A 59 6.49 -1.06 -12.09
CA HIS A 59 5.13 -0.57 -12.26
C HIS A 59 5.06 0.34 -13.48
N TRP A 60 4.42 -0.13 -14.55
CA TRP A 60 4.46 0.49 -15.89
C TRP A 60 4.23 2.02 -15.89
N GLY A 61 3.21 2.49 -15.18
CA GLY A 61 2.88 3.92 -15.12
C GLY A 61 3.91 4.77 -14.37
N LEU A 62 4.61 4.19 -13.39
CA LEU A 62 5.66 4.88 -12.64
C LEU A 62 6.98 4.85 -13.39
N VAL A 63 7.36 3.70 -13.97
CA VAL A 63 8.56 3.57 -14.82
C VAL A 63 8.50 4.58 -15.97
N ARG A 64 7.33 4.74 -16.60
CA ARG A 64 7.10 5.74 -17.66
C ARG A 64 7.23 7.19 -17.19
N SER A 65 6.92 7.48 -15.92
CA SER A 65 6.86 8.85 -15.38
C SER A 65 8.14 9.28 -14.66
N HIS A 66 8.86 8.33 -14.06
CA HIS A 66 9.95 8.54 -13.10
C HIS A 66 11.22 7.75 -13.43
N GLY A 67 11.18 6.82 -14.39
CA GLY A 67 12.30 5.92 -14.71
C GLY A 67 12.30 4.63 -13.88
N GLU A 68 13.04 3.63 -14.36
CA GLU A 68 13.04 2.29 -13.78
C GLU A 68 13.69 2.25 -12.38
N ASP A 69 14.92 2.73 -12.23
CA ASP A 69 15.66 2.63 -10.96
C ASP A 69 15.01 3.41 -9.81
N ALA A 70 14.45 4.60 -10.11
CA ALA A 70 13.69 5.38 -9.14
C ALA A 70 12.40 4.68 -8.72
N THR A 71 11.71 4.01 -9.66
CA THR A 71 10.52 3.21 -9.37
C THR A 71 10.87 1.97 -8.54
N ASN A 72 11.90 1.22 -8.93
CA ASN A 72 12.37 0.03 -8.24
C ASN A 72 12.79 0.34 -6.78
N THR A 73 13.55 1.41 -6.58
CA THR A 73 14.01 1.85 -5.24
C THR A 73 12.81 2.23 -4.37
N MET A 74 11.91 3.06 -4.87
CA MET A 74 10.72 3.50 -4.14
C MET A 74 9.78 2.34 -3.78
N LEU A 75 9.55 1.40 -4.70
CA LEU A 75 8.72 0.23 -4.43
C LEU A 75 9.36 -0.73 -3.41
N ALA A 76 10.70 -0.86 -3.40
CA ALA A 76 11.42 -1.61 -2.37
C ALA A 76 11.28 -0.96 -0.98
N ASP A 77 11.39 0.37 -0.90
CA ASP A 77 11.16 1.13 0.34
C ASP A 77 9.73 0.95 0.86
N VAL A 78 8.73 1.07 -0.02
CA VAL A 78 7.31 0.89 0.34
C VAL A 78 7.02 -0.55 0.76
N HIS A 79 7.63 -1.55 0.12
CA HIS A 79 7.49 -2.94 0.56
C HIS A 79 8.03 -3.13 1.98
N SER A 80 9.20 -2.56 2.27
CA SER A 80 9.83 -2.65 3.59
C SER A 80 8.99 -1.97 4.68
N GLU A 81 8.35 -0.84 4.37
CA GLU A 81 7.46 -0.16 5.31
C GLU A 81 6.12 -0.89 5.52
N LEU A 82 5.46 -1.39 4.45
CA LEU A 82 4.23 -2.18 4.57
C LEU A 82 4.46 -3.49 5.34
N TYR A 83 5.62 -4.13 5.11
CA TYR A 83 6.05 -5.31 5.86
C TYR A 83 6.21 -5.00 7.36
N LEU A 84 6.91 -3.92 7.71
CA LEU A 84 7.01 -3.48 9.09
C LEU A 84 5.66 -3.06 9.69
N GLN A 85 4.78 -2.45 8.91
CA GLN A 85 3.43 -2.09 9.33
C GLN A 85 2.66 -3.35 9.75
N VAL A 86 2.63 -4.40 8.91
CA VAL A 86 2.04 -5.70 9.27
C VAL A 86 2.61 -6.26 10.57
N LEU A 87 3.93 -6.20 10.77
CA LEU A 87 4.57 -6.71 12.00
C LEU A 87 4.31 -5.85 13.25
N ARG A 88 3.79 -4.62 13.09
CA ARG A 88 3.48 -3.69 14.20
C ARG A 88 1.99 -3.60 14.51
N THR A 89 1.13 -3.90 13.54
CA THR A 89 -0.33 -3.89 13.72
C THR A 89 -0.78 -5.06 14.61
N PRO A 90 -1.63 -4.83 15.62
CA PRO A 90 -2.23 -5.90 16.43
C PRO A 90 -2.96 -6.96 15.59
N LEU A 91 -2.89 -8.23 16.01
CA LEU A 91 -3.50 -9.35 15.28
C LEU A 91 -5.02 -9.22 15.10
N SER A 92 -5.72 -8.55 16.03
CA SER A 92 -7.16 -8.25 15.90
C SER A 92 -7.45 -7.29 14.74
N GLU A 93 -6.73 -6.17 14.66
CA GLU A 93 -6.88 -5.20 13.58
C GLU A 93 -6.50 -5.81 12.21
N LEU A 94 -5.45 -6.65 12.18
CA LEU A 94 -5.09 -7.40 10.98
C LEU A 94 -6.18 -8.39 10.54
N PHE A 95 -6.91 -8.97 11.49
CA PHE A 95 -7.99 -9.90 11.21
C PHE A 95 -9.23 -9.17 10.68
N GLU A 96 -9.66 -8.09 11.33
CA GLU A 96 -10.75 -7.22 10.89
C GLU A 96 -10.51 -6.70 9.46
N GLN A 97 -9.28 -6.32 9.12
CA GLN A 97 -8.93 -5.86 7.78
C GLN A 97 -9.07 -6.93 6.69
N LEU A 98 -8.99 -8.23 7.01
CA LEU A 98 -9.27 -9.29 6.03
C LEU A 98 -10.75 -9.51 5.78
N GLU A 99 -11.58 -9.30 6.79
CA GLU A 99 -13.03 -9.37 6.64
C GLU A 99 -13.51 -8.19 5.77
N LEU A 100 -13.02 -6.97 6.03
CA LEU A 100 -13.29 -5.80 5.18
C LEU A 100 -12.76 -5.98 3.73
N SER A 101 -11.58 -6.57 3.55
CA SER A 101 -11.02 -6.81 2.20
C SER A 101 -11.85 -7.82 1.38
N ALA A 102 -12.70 -8.62 2.05
CA ALA A 102 -13.59 -9.61 1.42
C ALA A 102 -14.92 -9.02 0.94
N GLU A 103 -15.28 -7.81 1.39
CA GLU A 103 -16.48 -7.09 0.92
C GLU A 103 -16.20 -6.36 -0.40
N ASP A 104 -14.97 -5.86 -0.56
CA ASP A 104 -14.47 -5.13 -1.74
C ASP A 104 -13.98 -6.05 -2.88
N THR A 105 -13.68 -7.31 -2.60
CA THR A 105 -13.05 -8.25 -3.54
C THR A 105 -13.89 -9.52 -3.66
N ASP A 106 -13.97 -10.10 -4.87
CA ASP A 106 -14.68 -11.36 -5.17
C ASP A 106 -13.96 -12.62 -4.59
N CYS A 107 -13.33 -12.47 -3.43
CA CYS A 107 -12.54 -13.46 -2.71
C CYS A 107 -12.70 -13.27 -1.19
N SER A 108 -13.11 -14.32 -0.49
CA SER A 108 -13.23 -14.30 0.97
C SER A 108 -11.90 -14.01 1.67
N GLY A 109 -11.95 -13.40 2.85
CA GLY A 109 -10.77 -13.09 3.66
C GLY A 109 -9.94 -14.34 3.99
N ALA A 110 -10.59 -15.50 4.15
CA ALA A 110 -9.92 -16.79 4.30
C ALA A 110 -9.11 -17.21 3.05
N ARG A 111 -9.60 -16.94 1.84
CA ARG A 111 -8.86 -17.21 0.59
C ARG A 111 -7.67 -16.28 0.44
N LEU A 112 -7.81 -15.01 0.82
CA LEU A 112 -6.71 -14.04 0.85
C LEU A 112 -5.64 -14.44 1.88
N ALA A 113 -6.03 -14.78 3.11
CA ALA A 113 -5.11 -15.24 4.15
C ALA A 113 -4.33 -16.49 3.72
N GLU A 114 -5.01 -17.48 3.13
CA GLU A 114 -4.38 -18.70 2.62
C GLU A 114 -3.37 -18.39 1.49
N GLN A 115 -3.72 -17.49 0.56
CA GLN A 115 -2.81 -17.06 -0.51
C GLN A 115 -1.58 -16.35 0.07
N LEU A 116 -1.76 -15.43 1.01
CA LEU A 116 -0.65 -14.71 1.65
C LEU A 116 0.29 -15.69 2.38
N TYR A 117 -0.24 -16.69 3.09
CA TYR A 117 0.58 -17.72 3.74
C TYR A 117 1.36 -18.60 2.75
N LYS A 118 0.75 -18.96 1.62
CA LYS A 118 1.41 -19.70 0.53
C LYS A 118 2.53 -18.86 -0.12
N GLU A 119 2.26 -17.59 -0.42
CA GLU A 119 3.19 -16.68 -1.11
C GLU A 119 4.13 -15.88 -0.17
N ARG A 120 4.18 -16.22 1.12
CA ARG A 120 5.02 -15.57 2.15
C ARG A 120 6.48 -15.24 1.77
N PRO A 121 7.22 -16.02 0.92
CA PRO A 121 8.59 -15.63 0.55
C PRO A 121 8.61 -14.35 -0.29
N ARG A 122 7.56 -14.10 -1.08
CA ARG A 122 7.42 -12.89 -1.91
C ARG A 122 6.97 -11.68 -1.09
N LEU A 123 6.21 -11.90 -0.01
CA LEU A 123 5.81 -10.88 0.99
C LEU A 123 6.95 -10.46 1.93
N THR A 124 8.13 -11.08 1.82
CA THR A 124 9.31 -10.74 2.62
C THR A 124 10.23 -9.83 1.79
N PRO A 125 10.41 -8.54 2.14
CA PRO A 125 11.26 -7.60 1.41
C PRO A 125 12.74 -7.99 1.52
N CYS A 126 13.58 -7.40 0.66
CA CYS A 126 15.03 -7.62 0.71
C CYS A 126 15.69 -6.88 1.88
N ASP A 127 15.20 -5.68 2.23
CA ASP A 127 15.53 -4.96 3.45
C ASP A 127 14.40 -5.19 4.47
N LEU A 128 14.73 -5.85 5.58
CA LEU A 128 13.76 -6.19 6.63
C LEU A 128 13.54 -5.04 7.62
N ARG A 129 14.41 -4.01 7.65
CA ARG A 129 14.35 -2.86 8.57
C ARG A 129 14.11 -3.20 10.06
N GLY A 130 14.63 -4.34 10.51
CA GLY A 130 14.47 -4.84 11.88
C GLY A 130 13.28 -5.79 12.12
N GLY A 131 12.49 -6.12 11.09
CA GLY A 131 11.53 -7.22 11.12
C GLY A 131 12.19 -8.61 10.97
N SER A 132 11.40 -9.66 11.17
CA SER A 132 11.82 -11.07 11.04
C SER A 132 10.87 -11.84 10.09
N PRO A 133 11.38 -12.65 9.14
CA PRO A 133 10.56 -13.51 8.30
C PRO A 133 9.77 -14.55 9.10
N GLU A 134 10.31 -14.99 10.25
CA GLU A 134 9.68 -15.90 11.20
C GLU A 134 8.51 -15.23 11.93
N HIS A 135 8.63 -13.94 12.26
CA HIS A 135 7.54 -13.15 12.80
C HIS A 135 6.41 -13.02 11.77
N LEU A 136 6.72 -12.65 10.52
CA LEU A 136 5.72 -12.59 9.43
C LEU A 136 5.04 -13.95 9.23
N ARG A 137 5.81 -15.04 9.20
CA ARG A 137 5.28 -16.41 9.07
C ARG A 137 4.31 -16.75 10.20
N SER A 138 4.61 -16.33 11.43
CA SER A 138 3.76 -16.56 12.59
C SER A 138 2.46 -15.78 12.51
N VAL A 139 2.53 -14.49 12.15
CA VAL A 139 1.35 -13.64 11.88
C VAL A 139 0.47 -14.30 10.81
N LEU A 140 1.02 -14.57 9.63
CA LEU A 140 0.27 -15.15 8.50
C LEU A 140 -0.38 -16.51 8.85
N LEU A 141 0.29 -17.36 9.63
CA LEU A 141 -0.25 -18.64 10.07
C LEU A 141 -1.44 -18.46 11.03
N ILE A 142 -1.30 -17.60 12.04
CA ILE A 142 -2.37 -17.32 13.01
C ILE A 142 -3.57 -16.74 12.27
N THR A 143 -3.34 -15.78 11.38
CA THR A 143 -4.39 -15.15 10.58
C THR A 143 -5.13 -16.14 9.67
N ASP A 144 -4.41 -17.01 8.93
CA ASP A 144 -5.01 -18.09 8.12
C ASP A 144 -5.87 -19.07 8.96
N LEU A 145 -5.38 -19.46 10.14
CA LEU A 145 -6.12 -20.34 11.06
C LEU A 145 -7.39 -19.65 11.60
N LEU A 146 -7.31 -18.38 11.98
CA LEU A 146 -8.47 -17.62 12.46
C LEU A 146 -9.53 -17.46 11.37
N SER A 147 -9.14 -17.14 10.13
CA SER A 147 -10.10 -16.95 9.03
C SER A 147 -10.78 -18.25 8.61
N LYS A 148 -10.07 -19.39 8.73
CA LYS A 148 -10.66 -20.72 8.57
C LYS A 148 -11.64 -21.06 9.69
N TYR A 149 -11.32 -20.69 10.93
CA TYR A 149 -12.20 -20.91 12.08
C TYR A 149 -13.48 -20.06 12.02
N SER A 150 -13.39 -18.77 11.66
CA SER A 150 -14.59 -17.91 11.52
C SER A 150 -15.51 -18.42 10.39
N SER A 151 -14.93 -18.78 9.24
CA SER A 151 -15.66 -19.36 8.10
C SER A 151 -16.39 -20.65 8.47
N ALA A 152 -15.74 -21.55 9.23
CA ALA A 152 -16.35 -22.80 9.68
C ALA A 152 -17.50 -22.56 10.68
N ARG A 153 -17.40 -21.53 11.52
CA ARG A 153 -18.43 -21.16 12.51
C ARG A 153 -19.65 -20.50 11.85
N GLY A 154 -19.45 -19.68 10.82
CA GLY A 154 -20.54 -19.01 10.10
C GLY A 154 -21.53 -19.98 9.44
N ASN A 155 -21.03 -21.07 8.85
CA ASN A 155 -21.86 -22.11 8.22
C ASN A 155 -22.66 -22.98 9.22
N GLY A 156 -22.38 -22.88 10.52
CA GLY A 156 -23.04 -23.71 11.54
C GLY A 156 -24.33 -23.15 12.12
N ASN A 157 -24.75 -21.95 11.71
CA ASN A 157 -25.79 -21.17 12.39
C ASN A 157 -27.08 -20.95 11.55
N SER A 158 -27.32 -21.86 10.60
CA SER A 158 -28.45 -21.84 9.65
C SER A 158 -29.33 -23.11 9.77
N GLY A 159 -29.72 -23.46 10.99
CA GLY A 159 -30.57 -24.62 11.31
C GLY A 159 -31.59 -24.28 12.39
#